data_AF-R7ZFA8-F1
#
_entry.id   AF-R7ZFA8-F1
#
_cell.length_a   1.000
_cell.length_b   1.000
_cell.length_c   1.000
_cell.angle_alpha   90.00
_cell.angle_beta   90.00
_cell.angle_gamma   90.00
#
_symmetry.space_group_name_H-M   'P 1'
#
loop_
_entity.id
_entity.type
_entity.pdbx_description
1 polymer ?
#
loop_
_entity_poly.entity_id
_entity_poly.type
_entity_poly.pdbx_seq_one_letter_code
_entity_poly.pdbx_strand_id
1 'polypeptide(L)'
;MDAQFITIHNTANDAAASNEIRYMISNHNQVSYHFAVDDQEVIQGLPLNRIGWHCGDGKGYGNMKSIGIEICYSKSGGERYARAEELAVQLTAQLLHERGWKMDRVRKHQDWNGKYCPHRILDEGRWSSFLHRVQKELNLLTGNKGGFTVSQYEELKAEYQTIQQQLAFIKKSLGLVERPVSDSHESAWQWSKKQGLLNGLDPQKPLTREQFATVLYRQMNKK
;
A
#
# COMPACT_ATOMS: atom_id res chain seq x y z
N MET A 1 -5.25 27.69 10.21
CA MET A 1 -4.71 26.37 10.53
C MET A 1 -3.31 26.32 9.96
N ASP A 2 -2.35 25.98 10.80
CA ASP A 2 -1.02 25.54 10.39
C ASP A 2 -1.09 24.02 10.31
N ALA A 3 -1.38 23.50 9.11
CA ALA A 3 -1.54 22.07 8.87
C ALA A 3 -0.19 21.37 9.05
N GLN A 4 -0.20 20.14 9.54
CA GLN A 4 0.99 19.30 9.73
C GLN A 4 0.79 17.88 9.22
N PHE A 5 -0.46 17.49 8.92
CA PHE A 5 -0.83 16.16 8.48
C PHE A 5 -1.88 16.20 7.36
N ILE A 6 -2.03 15.09 6.66
CA ILE A 6 -3.15 14.82 5.75
C ILE A 6 -3.88 13.59 6.29
N THR A 7 -5.20 13.67 6.41
CA THR A 7 -6.01 12.54 6.88
C THR A 7 -6.91 12.03 5.77
N ILE A 8 -6.81 10.73 5.48
CA ILE A 8 -7.59 10.04 4.47
C ILE A 8 -8.86 9.46 5.09
N HIS A 9 -9.98 9.71 4.41
CA HIS A 9 -11.31 9.26 4.80
C HIS A 9 -12.03 8.54 3.65
N ASN A 10 -13.07 7.80 3.99
CA ASN A 10 -14.02 7.24 3.04
C ASN A 10 -15.41 7.71 3.48
N THR A 11 -16.19 8.23 2.54
CA THR A 11 -17.49 8.85 2.83
C THR A 11 -18.52 7.89 3.40
N ALA A 12 -18.32 6.57 3.23
CA ALA A 12 -19.33 5.54 3.44
C ALA A 12 -20.66 5.85 2.69
N ASN A 13 -20.54 6.50 1.53
CA ASN A 13 -21.66 6.92 0.70
C ASN A 13 -21.37 6.70 -0.80
N ASP A 14 -22.40 6.85 -1.64
CA ASP A 14 -22.33 6.74 -3.10
C ASP A 14 -22.63 8.06 -3.84
N ALA A 15 -22.37 9.19 -3.18
CA ALA A 15 -22.52 10.52 -3.76
C ALA A 15 -21.23 10.99 -4.47
N ALA A 16 -21.40 11.81 -5.50
CA ALA A 16 -20.32 12.55 -6.14
C ALA A 16 -19.71 13.61 -5.21
N ALA A 17 -18.48 14.04 -5.50
CA ALA A 17 -17.76 15.04 -4.71
C ALA A 17 -18.54 16.35 -4.63
N SER A 18 -19.21 16.76 -5.72
CA SER A 18 -20.05 17.96 -5.75
C SER A 18 -21.18 17.91 -4.74
N ASN A 19 -21.75 16.73 -4.52
CA ASN A 19 -22.89 16.54 -3.62
C ASN A 19 -22.43 16.46 -2.16
N GLU A 20 -21.32 15.77 -1.91
CA GLU A 20 -20.67 15.73 -0.60
C GLU A 20 -20.33 17.15 -0.11
N ILE A 21 -19.65 17.95 -0.95
CA ILE A 21 -19.28 19.33 -0.61
C ILE A 21 -20.53 20.22 -0.47
N ARG A 22 -21.48 20.15 -1.40
CA ARG A 22 -22.73 20.94 -1.31
C ARG A 22 -23.47 20.65 -0.01
N TYR A 23 -23.61 19.39 0.36
CA TYR A 23 -24.23 19.01 1.62
C TYR A 23 -23.44 19.56 2.80
N MET A 24 -22.12 19.33 2.84
CA MET A 24 -21.22 19.73 3.92
C MET A 24 -21.31 21.23 4.22
N ILE A 25 -21.30 22.08 3.18
CA ILE A 25 -21.35 23.55 3.37
C ILE A 25 -22.76 24.09 3.66
N SER A 26 -23.81 23.35 3.31
CA SER A 26 -25.21 23.81 3.47
C SER A 26 -25.84 23.44 4.82
N ASN A 27 -25.29 22.45 5.53
CA ASN A 27 -25.86 21.96 6.77
C ASN A 27 -25.30 22.68 8.00
N HIS A 28 -25.95 22.52 9.16
CA HIS A 28 -25.56 23.17 10.41
C HIS A 28 -24.83 22.24 11.41
N ASN A 29 -24.34 21.09 10.94
CA ASN A 29 -23.60 20.17 11.78
C ASN A 29 -22.16 20.63 11.97
N GLN A 30 -21.55 20.25 13.09
CA GLN A 30 -20.12 20.44 13.33
C GLN A 30 -19.31 19.33 12.64
N VAL A 31 -19.46 19.20 11.33
CA VAL A 31 -18.76 18.21 10.49
C VAL A 31 -18.26 18.89 9.23
N SER A 32 -16.96 18.82 8.95
CA SER A 32 -16.36 19.47 7.78
C SER A 32 -15.03 18.84 7.42
N TYR A 33 -14.73 18.80 6.13
CA TYR A 33 -13.49 18.28 5.53
C TYR A 33 -13.05 19.21 4.40
N HIS A 34 -11.78 19.12 4.01
CA HIS A 34 -11.18 20.08 3.09
C HIS A 34 -11.49 19.74 1.64
N PHE A 35 -11.41 18.46 1.30
CA PHE A 35 -11.64 17.97 -0.05
C PHE A 35 -12.61 16.80 -0.05
N ALA A 36 -13.45 16.73 -1.08
CA ALA A 36 -14.08 15.50 -1.52
C ALA A 36 -13.51 15.14 -2.89
N VAL A 37 -13.26 13.86 -3.11
CA VAL A 37 -12.67 13.33 -4.35
C VAL A 37 -13.54 12.21 -4.87
N ASP A 38 -14.02 12.37 -6.10
CA ASP A 38 -14.77 11.34 -6.81
C ASP A 38 -14.01 10.86 -8.05
N ASP A 39 -14.66 10.10 -8.92
CA ASP A 39 -14.00 9.46 -10.07
C ASP A 39 -13.63 10.42 -11.21
N GLN A 40 -14.02 11.68 -11.11
CA GLN A 40 -13.87 12.69 -12.16
C GLN A 40 -13.12 13.93 -11.66
N GLU A 41 -13.35 14.35 -10.42
CA GLU A 41 -12.84 15.63 -9.93
C GLU A 41 -12.47 15.64 -8.43
N VAL A 42 -11.70 16.67 -8.08
CA VAL A 42 -11.36 17.03 -6.70
C VAL A 42 -12.01 18.38 -6.41
N ILE A 43 -12.86 18.43 -5.39
CA ILE A 43 -13.54 19.68 -4.99
C ILE A 43 -13.11 20.09 -3.58
N GLN A 44 -12.61 21.31 -3.46
CA GLN A 44 -12.29 21.91 -2.18
C GLN A 44 -13.51 22.61 -1.57
N GLY A 45 -13.93 22.18 -0.38
CA GLY A 45 -15.05 22.79 0.36
C GLY A 45 -14.62 23.66 1.52
N LEU A 46 -13.41 23.47 2.04
CA LEU A 46 -12.88 24.23 3.17
C LEU A 46 -11.47 24.77 2.84
N PRO A 47 -11.21 26.07 3.07
CA PRO A 47 -9.87 26.64 2.91
C PRO A 47 -8.82 25.94 3.80
N LEU A 48 -7.63 25.70 3.27
CA LEU A 48 -6.54 24.98 3.98
C LEU A 48 -5.97 25.75 5.17
N ASN A 49 -6.29 27.04 5.28
CA ASN A 49 -5.97 27.87 6.44
C ASN A 49 -7.07 27.84 7.52
N ARG A 50 -8.03 26.92 7.45
CA ARG A 50 -9.06 26.69 8.49
C ARG A 50 -8.99 25.26 9.02
N ILE A 51 -9.42 25.05 10.25
CA ILE A 51 -9.56 23.69 10.81
C ILE A 51 -10.80 23.02 10.24
N GLY A 52 -10.80 21.70 10.14
CA GLY A 52 -11.98 20.91 9.82
C GLY A 52 -12.40 20.03 11.00
N TRP A 53 -13.69 19.71 11.07
CA TRP A 53 -14.24 18.77 12.06
C TRP A 53 -14.52 17.43 11.40
N HIS A 54 -13.48 16.62 11.18
CA HIS A 54 -13.56 15.34 10.44
C HIS A 54 -12.92 14.14 11.15
N CYS A 55 -12.06 14.35 12.14
CA CYS A 55 -11.34 13.29 12.84
C CYS A 55 -11.99 12.84 14.15
N GLY A 56 -13.00 13.55 14.66
CA GLY A 56 -13.73 13.14 15.87
C GLY A 56 -12.85 13.00 17.12
N ASP A 57 -11.71 13.69 17.16
CA ASP A 57 -10.75 13.72 18.27
C ASP A 57 -10.83 15.04 19.07
N GLY A 58 -11.97 15.75 18.98
CA GLY A 58 -12.18 17.03 19.63
C GLY A 58 -11.15 18.07 19.19
N LYS A 59 -10.37 18.60 20.14
CA LYS A 59 -9.27 19.54 19.88
C LYS A 59 -7.91 18.86 19.66
N GLY A 60 -7.92 17.56 19.35
CA GLY A 60 -6.72 16.81 18.98
C GLY A 60 -6.14 17.22 17.61
N TYR A 61 -4.99 16.63 17.29
CA TYR A 61 -4.23 16.97 16.07
C TYR A 61 -4.92 16.54 14.78
N GLY A 62 -5.84 15.57 14.81
CA GLY A 62 -6.63 15.21 13.65
C GLY A 62 -7.44 16.42 13.15
N ASN A 63 -8.36 16.93 13.97
CA ASN A 63 -9.16 18.11 13.58
C ASN A 63 -8.33 19.40 13.47
N MET A 64 -7.39 19.61 14.39
CA MET A 64 -6.74 20.93 14.53
C MET A 64 -5.54 21.13 13.60
N LYS A 65 -4.95 20.04 13.09
CA LYS A 65 -3.67 20.06 12.38
C LYS A 65 -3.66 19.21 11.10
N SER A 66 -4.77 18.62 10.67
CA SER A 66 -4.79 17.81 9.44
C SER A 66 -5.72 18.32 8.35
N ILE A 67 -5.33 18.09 7.11
CA ILE A 67 -6.16 18.31 5.93
C ILE A 67 -6.96 17.02 5.67
N GLY A 68 -8.27 17.04 5.94
CA GLY A 68 -9.18 15.93 5.63
C GLY A 68 -9.52 15.81 4.15
N ILE A 69 -9.29 14.62 3.57
CA ILE A 69 -9.66 14.21 2.21
C ILE A 69 -10.69 13.08 2.29
N GLU A 70 -11.90 13.32 1.79
CA GLU A 70 -12.98 12.34 1.69
C GLU A 70 -13.01 11.66 0.31
N ILE A 71 -12.86 10.34 0.26
CA ILE A 71 -12.97 9.57 -0.98
C ILE A 71 -14.41 9.07 -1.15
N CYS A 72 -15.06 9.55 -2.20
CA CYS A 72 -16.44 9.26 -2.57
C CYS A 72 -16.65 7.82 -3.04
N TYR A 73 -17.92 7.41 -3.19
CA TYR A 73 -18.34 6.08 -3.69
C TYR A 73 -17.88 4.86 -2.87
N SER A 74 -17.35 5.09 -1.68
CA SER A 74 -16.81 4.00 -0.86
C SER A 74 -17.89 3.05 -0.32
N LYS A 75 -19.17 3.40 -0.33
CA LYS A 75 -20.23 2.49 0.15
C LYS A 75 -20.40 1.28 -0.77
N SER A 76 -20.65 1.51 -2.05
CA SER A 76 -20.77 0.42 -3.04
C SER A 76 -19.44 0.02 -3.66
N GLY A 77 -18.45 0.92 -3.67
CA GLY A 77 -17.14 0.65 -4.26
C GLY A 77 -17.18 0.62 -5.78
N GLY A 78 -16.52 -0.38 -6.37
CA GLY A 78 -16.44 -0.56 -7.82
C GLY A 78 -15.52 0.45 -8.52
N GLU A 79 -15.62 0.52 -9.85
CA GLU A 79 -14.68 1.31 -10.66
C GLU A 79 -14.67 2.80 -10.32
N ARG A 80 -15.82 3.37 -9.96
CA ARG A 80 -15.90 4.79 -9.56
C ARG A 80 -15.07 5.04 -8.31
N TYR A 81 -15.21 4.20 -7.29
CA TYR A 81 -14.36 4.31 -6.10
C TYR A 81 -12.88 4.09 -6.42
N ALA A 82 -12.55 3.11 -7.27
CA ALA A 82 -11.16 2.85 -7.64
C ALA A 82 -10.50 4.06 -8.32
N ARG A 83 -11.23 4.74 -9.22
CA ARG A 83 -10.78 5.99 -9.85
C ARG A 83 -10.72 7.15 -8.86
N ALA A 84 -11.70 7.29 -7.97
CA ALA A 84 -11.71 8.30 -6.92
C ALA A 84 -10.53 8.16 -5.96
N GLU A 85 -10.19 6.93 -5.61
CA GLU A 85 -9.02 6.64 -4.78
C GLU A 85 -7.71 6.98 -5.49
N GLU A 86 -7.59 6.71 -6.79
CA GLU A 86 -6.40 7.10 -7.57
C GLU A 86 -6.26 8.63 -7.66
N LEU A 87 -7.36 9.36 -7.85
CA LEU A 87 -7.34 10.83 -7.79
C LEU A 87 -6.96 11.33 -6.38
N ALA A 88 -7.42 10.65 -5.32
CA ALA A 88 -7.04 10.99 -3.95
C ALA A 88 -5.56 10.71 -3.67
N VAL A 89 -4.98 9.67 -4.28
CA VAL A 89 -3.53 9.40 -4.27
C VAL A 89 -2.78 10.58 -4.87
N GLN A 90 -3.20 11.05 -6.05
CA GLN A 90 -2.57 12.18 -6.74
C GLN A 90 -2.67 13.47 -5.94
N LEU A 91 -3.85 13.78 -5.42
CA LEU A 91 -4.06 14.93 -4.55
C LEU A 91 -3.18 14.87 -3.29
N THR A 92 -3.08 13.71 -2.65
CA THR A 92 -2.26 13.53 -1.44
C THR A 92 -0.78 13.81 -1.76
N ALA A 93 -0.27 13.26 -2.87
CA ALA A 93 1.11 13.49 -3.30
C ALA A 93 1.37 14.97 -3.63
N GLN A 94 0.44 15.63 -4.33
CA GLN A 94 0.52 17.06 -4.63
C GLN A 94 0.58 17.91 -3.35
N LEU A 95 -0.29 17.64 -2.38
CA LEU A 95 -0.31 18.36 -1.10
C LEU A 95 0.98 18.16 -0.30
N LEU A 96 1.57 16.97 -0.33
CA LEU A 96 2.88 16.70 0.28
C LEU A 96 3.99 17.48 -0.43
N HIS A 97 4.01 17.46 -1.77
CA HIS A 97 5.02 18.12 -2.58
C HIS A 97 5.05 19.63 -2.34
N GLU A 98 3.88 20.29 -2.41
CA GLU A 98 3.73 21.74 -2.18
C GLU A 98 4.23 22.20 -0.81
N ARG A 99 4.24 21.31 0.18
CA ARG A 99 4.62 21.60 1.57
C ARG A 99 5.99 21.09 1.95
N GLY A 100 6.69 20.42 1.03
CA GLY A 100 7.96 19.74 1.32
C GLY A 100 7.81 18.64 2.39
N TRP A 101 6.63 18.04 2.50
CA TRP A 101 6.35 16.99 3.48
C TRP A 101 6.70 15.60 2.94
N LYS A 102 7.00 14.70 3.88
CA LYS A 102 7.25 13.29 3.60
C LYS A 102 6.03 12.44 3.97
N MET A 103 6.07 11.16 3.62
CA MET A 103 4.97 10.20 3.85
C MET A 103 4.59 10.02 5.32
N ASP A 104 5.48 10.35 6.26
CA ASP A 104 5.21 10.33 7.69
C ASP A 104 4.09 11.31 8.11
N ARG A 105 3.65 12.20 7.22
CA ARG A 105 2.54 13.15 7.43
C ARG A 105 1.18 12.64 6.97
N VAL A 106 1.11 11.49 6.31
CA VAL A 106 -0.16 10.87 5.90
C VAL A 106 -0.69 9.97 7.02
N ARG A 107 -1.95 10.15 7.38
CA ARG A 107 -2.68 9.37 8.39
C ARG A 107 -4.04 8.93 7.86
N LYS A 108 -4.60 7.88 8.43
CA LYS A 108 -6.02 7.53 8.27
C LYS A 108 -6.80 8.06 9.48
N HIS A 109 -8.11 8.28 9.33
CA HIS A 109 -8.97 8.69 10.45
C HIS A 109 -8.80 7.76 11.66
N GLN A 110 -8.71 6.46 11.43
CA GLN A 110 -8.49 5.46 12.49
C GLN A 110 -7.31 5.77 13.41
N ASP A 111 -6.24 6.41 12.92
CA ASP A 111 -5.05 6.72 13.72
C ASP A 111 -5.32 7.80 14.79
N TRP A 112 -6.39 8.60 14.65
CA TRP A 112 -6.71 9.70 15.56
C TRP A 112 -7.63 9.30 16.72
N ASN A 113 -8.66 8.50 16.44
CA ASN A 113 -9.68 8.17 17.44
C ASN A 113 -10.17 6.71 17.40
N GLY A 114 -9.56 5.86 16.56
CA GLY A 114 -9.94 4.45 16.42
C GLY A 114 -11.14 4.19 15.50
N LYS A 115 -11.83 5.21 14.95
CA LYS A 115 -12.92 5.00 14.00
C LYS A 115 -12.44 4.16 12.82
N TYR A 116 -13.21 3.15 12.43
CA TYR A 116 -12.92 2.31 11.27
C TYR A 116 -13.11 3.08 9.95
N CYS A 117 -12.14 3.93 9.62
CA CYS A 117 -12.14 4.83 8.48
C CYS A 117 -10.68 5.10 8.06
N PRO A 118 -10.34 5.03 6.75
CA PRO A 118 -11.19 4.78 5.58
C PRO A 118 -11.64 3.31 5.45
N HIS A 119 -12.94 3.05 5.62
CA HIS A 119 -13.47 1.69 5.84
C HIS A 119 -13.12 0.72 4.72
N ARG A 120 -13.33 1.11 3.45
CA ARG A 120 -13.08 0.21 2.30
C ARG A 120 -11.60 -0.09 2.08
N ILE A 121 -10.72 0.89 2.31
CA ILE A 121 -9.27 0.67 2.25
C ILE A 121 -8.85 -0.33 3.34
N LEU A 122 -9.47 -0.26 4.53
CA LEU A 122 -9.20 -1.16 5.63
C LEU A 122 -9.76 -2.57 5.36
N ASP A 123 -11.00 -2.67 4.89
CA ASP A 123 -11.66 -3.94 4.56
C ASP A 123 -10.87 -4.75 3.53
N GLU A 124 -10.31 -4.06 2.54
CA GLU A 124 -9.57 -4.66 1.44
C GLU A 124 -8.06 -4.75 1.73
N GLY A 125 -7.60 -4.35 2.93
CA GLY A 125 -6.20 -4.42 3.34
C GLY A 125 -5.25 -3.54 2.51
N ARG A 126 -5.76 -2.46 1.90
CA ARG A 126 -5.05 -1.67 0.87
C ARG A 126 -4.28 -0.46 1.41
N TRP A 127 -4.24 -0.22 2.73
CA TRP A 127 -3.58 0.97 3.28
C TRP A 127 -2.11 1.09 2.86
N SER A 128 -1.33 0.01 2.96
CA SER A 128 0.07 0.01 2.53
C SER A 128 0.21 0.26 1.02
N SER A 129 -0.70 -0.28 0.21
CA SER A 129 -0.74 -0.07 -1.25
C SER A 129 -1.09 1.39 -1.60
N PHE A 130 -2.04 1.99 -0.86
CA PHE A 130 -2.37 3.41 -0.97
C PHE A 130 -1.13 4.28 -0.70
N LEU A 131 -0.45 4.07 0.43
CA LEU A 131 0.77 4.83 0.77
C LEU A 131 1.88 4.63 -0.27
N HIS A 132 2.06 3.42 -0.80
CA HIS A 132 3.05 3.15 -1.84
C HIS A 132 2.75 3.94 -3.14
N ARG A 133 1.48 3.99 -3.57
CA ARG A 133 1.09 4.78 -4.74
C ARG A 133 1.26 6.29 -4.50
N VAL A 134 0.94 6.80 -3.31
CA VAL A 134 1.22 8.22 -2.97
C VAL A 134 2.72 8.50 -3.03
N GLN A 135 3.55 7.63 -2.47
CA GLN A 135 5.01 7.80 -2.51
C GLN A 135 5.54 7.76 -3.95
N LYS A 136 5.00 6.88 -4.79
CA LYS A 136 5.34 6.80 -6.22
C LYS A 136 5.01 8.11 -6.92
N GLU A 137 3.82 8.64 -6.71
CA GLU A 137 3.39 9.91 -7.32
C GLU A 137 4.22 11.10 -6.80
N LEU A 138 4.50 11.15 -5.49
CA LEU A 138 5.36 12.17 -4.90
C LEU A 138 6.78 12.15 -5.49
N ASN A 139 7.32 10.97 -5.78
CA ASN A 139 8.63 10.83 -6.44
C ASN A 139 8.60 11.40 -7.86
N LEU A 140 7.52 11.16 -8.61
CA LEU A 140 7.33 11.75 -9.95
C LEU A 140 7.28 13.28 -9.90
N LEU A 141 6.53 13.85 -8.95
CA LEU A 141 6.42 15.30 -8.77
C LEU A 141 7.74 15.96 -8.36
N THR A 142 8.54 15.27 -7.54
CA THR A 142 9.86 15.78 -7.08
C THR A 142 10.98 15.62 -8.11
N GLY A 143 10.69 15.10 -9.31
CA GLY A 143 11.69 14.82 -10.34
C GLY A 143 12.66 13.69 -9.95
N ASN A 144 12.40 13.02 -8.84
CA ASN A 144 13.19 11.92 -8.33
C ASN A 144 12.70 10.65 -9.03
N LYS A 145 13.41 10.18 -10.07
CA LYS A 145 13.05 9.00 -10.88
C LYS A 145 13.17 7.67 -10.10
N GLY A 146 12.51 7.56 -8.95
CA GLY A 146 12.24 6.32 -8.23
C GLY A 146 13.46 5.50 -7.83
N GLY A 147 14.64 6.10 -7.71
CA GLY A 147 15.82 5.42 -7.18
C GLY A 147 15.86 5.56 -5.66
N PHE A 148 16.03 4.45 -4.94
CA PHE A 148 16.57 4.52 -3.59
C PHE A 148 17.90 5.27 -3.63
N THR A 149 18.16 6.11 -2.63
CA THR A 149 19.53 6.60 -2.46
C THR A 149 20.45 5.40 -2.18
N VAL A 150 21.73 5.54 -2.49
CA VAL A 150 22.72 4.49 -2.17
C VAL A 150 22.68 4.14 -0.68
N SER A 151 22.43 5.12 0.21
CA SER A 151 22.30 4.85 1.65
C SER A 151 21.09 3.99 1.99
N GLN A 152 19.92 4.29 1.41
CA GLN A 152 18.71 3.51 1.63
C GLN A 152 18.84 2.09 1.08
N TYR A 153 19.55 1.92 -0.05
CA TYR A 153 19.86 0.59 -0.57
C TYR A 153 20.75 -0.20 0.37
N GLU A 154 21.80 0.41 0.93
CA GLU A 154 22.69 -0.27 1.86
C GLU A 154 22.01 -0.58 3.20
N GLU A 155 21.15 0.30 3.72
CA GLU A 155 20.32 0.04 4.90
C GLU A 155 19.38 -1.15 4.67
N LEU A 156 18.62 -1.13 3.56
CA LEU A 156 17.71 -2.22 3.18
C LEU A 156 18.46 -3.55 3.01
N LYS A 157 19.66 -3.50 2.42
CA LYS A 157 20.51 -4.67 2.22
C LYS A 157 21.04 -5.22 3.56
N ALA A 158 21.39 -4.35 4.50
CA ALA A 158 21.79 -4.75 5.85
C ALA A 158 20.63 -5.39 6.63
N GLU A 159 19.42 -4.83 6.53
CA GLU A 159 18.22 -5.42 7.12
C GLU A 159 17.90 -6.79 6.51
N TYR A 160 17.95 -6.89 5.18
CA TYR A 160 17.75 -8.15 4.47
C TYR A 160 18.76 -9.21 4.93
N GLN A 161 20.04 -8.87 5.04
CA GLN A 161 21.07 -9.79 5.54
C GLN A 161 20.77 -10.25 6.98
N THR A 162 20.33 -9.33 7.83
CA THR A 162 19.95 -9.65 9.22
C THR A 162 18.78 -10.62 9.26
N ILE A 163 17.74 -10.37 8.46
CA ILE A 163 16.57 -11.25 8.33
C ILE A 163 16.99 -12.64 7.82
N GLN A 164 17.88 -12.71 6.82
CA GLN A 164 18.39 -13.99 6.31
C GLN A 164 19.14 -14.78 7.39
N GLN A 165 19.96 -14.11 8.22
CA GLN A 165 20.66 -14.75 9.34
C GLN A 165 19.68 -15.27 10.40
N GLN A 166 18.66 -14.48 10.76
CA GLN A 166 17.62 -14.90 11.70
C GLN A 166 16.81 -16.08 11.16
N LEU A 167 16.41 -16.04 9.88
CA LEU A 167 15.71 -17.15 9.22
C LEU A 167 16.56 -18.43 9.20
N ALA A 168 17.86 -18.32 8.91
CA ALA A 168 18.77 -19.46 8.94
C ALA A 168 18.87 -20.07 10.35
N PHE A 169 18.96 -19.22 11.38
CA PHE A 169 18.97 -19.66 12.78
C PHE A 169 17.66 -20.37 13.18
N ILE A 170 16.51 -19.80 12.84
CA ILE A 170 15.19 -20.38 13.14
C ILE A 170 15.03 -21.72 12.42
N LYS A 171 15.34 -21.79 11.12
CA LYS A 171 15.29 -23.02 10.33
C LYS A 171 16.15 -24.12 10.98
N LYS A 172 17.37 -23.79 11.40
CA LYS A 172 18.27 -24.73 12.11
C LYS A 172 17.67 -25.20 13.44
N SER A 173 17.12 -24.27 14.22
CA SER A 173 16.54 -24.57 15.55
C SER A 173 15.30 -25.46 15.46
N LEU A 174 14.50 -25.31 14.40
CA LEU A 174 13.34 -26.14 14.11
C LEU A 174 13.69 -27.46 13.40
N GLY A 175 14.97 -27.72 13.11
CA GLY A 175 15.38 -28.89 12.32
C GLY A 175 14.94 -28.82 10.84
N LEU A 176 14.43 -27.67 10.38
CA LEU A 176 14.07 -27.38 8.99
C LEU A 176 15.33 -27.03 8.18
N VAL A 177 16.31 -27.92 8.23
CA VAL A 177 17.56 -27.77 7.51
C VAL A 177 17.32 -28.14 6.06
N GLU A 178 17.42 -27.16 5.16
CA GLU A 178 17.55 -27.44 3.73
C GLU A 178 18.83 -28.25 3.52
N ARG A 179 18.66 -29.46 3.00
CA ARG A 179 19.77 -30.37 2.74
C ARG A 179 20.15 -30.29 1.27
N PRO A 180 21.45 -30.37 0.95
CA PRO A 180 21.88 -30.47 -0.44
C PRO A 180 21.38 -31.77 -1.06
N VAL A 181 21.54 -31.86 -2.37
CA VAL A 181 21.37 -33.13 -3.09
C VAL A 181 22.38 -34.12 -2.53
N SER A 182 21.98 -35.38 -2.35
CA SER A 182 22.93 -36.41 -1.95
C SER A 182 23.90 -36.75 -3.08
N ASP A 183 25.12 -37.15 -2.74
CA ASP A 183 26.15 -37.50 -3.72
C ASP A 183 25.67 -38.55 -4.74
N SER A 184 24.84 -39.50 -4.30
CA SER A 184 24.21 -40.52 -5.15
C SER A 184 23.24 -39.98 -6.21
N HIS A 185 22.75 -38.76 -6.03
CA HIS A 185 21.75 -38.13 -6.90
C HIS A 185 22.27 -36.85 -7.58
N GLU A 186 23.48 -36.40 -7.25
CA GLU A 186 24.08 -35.15 -7.76
C GLU A 186 24.10 -35.13 -9.30
N SER A 187 24.55 -36.22 -9.93
CA SER A 187 24.63 -36.31 -11.39
C SER A 187 23.24 -36.18 -12.06
N ALA A 188 22.23 -36.84 -11.50
CA ALA A 188 20.86 -36.77 -12.03
C ALA A 188 20.24 -35.38 -11.79
N TRP A 189 20.52 -34.76 -10.64
CA TRP A 189 20.07 -33.42 -10.32
C TRP A 189 20.66 -32.38 -11.27
N GLN A 190 21.98 -32.37 -11.46
CA GLN A 190 22.65 -31.47 -12.39
C GLN A 190 22.16 -31.64 -13.82
N TRP A 191 21.96 -32.89 -14.26
CA TRP A 191 21.37 -33.19 -15.56
C TRP A 191 19.96 -32.58 -15.68
N SER A 192 19.07 -32.82 -14.71
CA SER A 192 17.69 -32.32 -14.76
C SER A 192 17.60 -30.79 -14.84
N LYS A 193 18.49 -30.07 -14.14
CA LYS A 193 18.63 -28.61 -14.21
C LYS A 193 19.09 -28.16 -15.59
N LYS A 194 20.16 -28.77 -16.12
CA LYS A 194 20.68 -28.49 -17.46
C LYS A 194 19.62 -28.72 -18.55
N GLN A 195 18.77 -29.71 -18.32
CA GLN A 195 17.64 -30.06 -19.16
C GLN A 195 16.42 -29.15 -18.99
N GLY A 196 16.44 -28.16 -18.08
CA GLY A 196 15.31 -27.26 -17.82
C GLY A 196 14.06 -27.95 -17.26
N LEU A 197 14.21 -29.18 -16.74
CA LEU A 197 13.10 -29.94 -16.17
C LEU A 197 12.77 -29.45 -14.75
N LEU A 198 13.81 -29.17 -13.95
CA LEU A 198 13.72 -28.67 -12.59
C LEU A 198 14.43 -27.31 -12.45
N ASN A 199 14.00 -26.51 -11.47
CA ASN A 199 14.52 -25.16 -11.22
C ASN A 199 15.77 -25.12 -10.31
N GLY A 200 16.18 -26.28 -9.77
CA GLY A 200 17.37 -26.39 -8.92
C GLY A 200 17.19 -25.97 -7.46
N LEU A 201 15.95 -25.72 -7.03
CA LEU A 201 15.62 -25.40 -5.65
C LEU A 201 15.11 -26.63 -4.92
N ASP A 202 15.25 -26.64 -3.58
CA ASP A 202 14.56 -27.58 -2.69
C ASP A 202 14.70 -29.08 -3.02
N PRO A 203 15.92 -29.62 -3.23
CA PRO A 203 16.13 -30.99 -3.73
C PRO A 203 15.58 -32.11 -2.85
N GLN A 204 15.29 -31.84 -1.58
CA GLN A 204 14.74 -32.83 -0.64
C GLN A 204 13.27 -32.58 -0.26
N LYS A 205 12.60 -31.59 -0.85
CA LYS A 205 11.17 -31.37 -0.60
C LYS A 205 10.31 -32.35 -1.41
N PRO A 206 9.13 -32.75 -0.90
CA PRO A 206 8.20 -33.59 -1.64
C PRO A 206 7.76 -32.96 -2.96
N LEU A 207 7.73 -33.75 -4.02
CA LEU A 207 7.19 -33.36 -5.32
C LEU A 207 5.67 -33.53 -5.32
N THR A 208 4.91 -32.48 -5.69
CA THR A 208 3.45 -32.58 -5.85
C THR A 208 3.08 -33.27 -7.17
N ARG A 209 1.86 -33.79 -7.27
CA ARG A 209 1.36 -34.44 -8.50
C ARG A 209 1.32 -33.49 -9.70
N GLU A 210 0.97 -32.22 -9.47
CA GLU A 210 0.95 -31.17 -10.51
C GLU A 210 2.35 -30.84 -11.03
N GLN A 211 3.31 -30.71 -10.12
CA GLN A 211 4.71 -30.50 -10.48
C GLN A 211 5.27 -31.70 -11.25
N PHE A 212 4.94 -32.92 -10.82
CA PHE A 212 5.34 -34.13 -11.54
C PHE A 212 4.75 -34.21 -12.95
N ALA A 213 3.45 -33.92 -13.10
CA ALA A 213 2.78 -33.87 -14.40
C ALA A 213 3.44 -32.85 -15.34
N THR A 214 3.84 -31.69 -14.80
CA THR A 214 4.56 -30.66 -15.57
C THR A 214 5.93 -31.16 -16.06
N VAL A 215 6.69 -31.84 -15.19
CA VAL A 215 7.99 -32.43 -15.57
C VAL A 215 7.83 -33.47 -16.66
N LEU A 216 6.85 -34.37 -16.54
CA LEU A 216 6.54 -35.37 -17.56
C LEU A 216 6.15 -34.72 -18.89
N TYR A 217 5.24 -33.74 -18.85
CA TYR A 217 4.82 -33.01 -20.04
C TYR A 217 6.01 -32.35 -20.75
N ARG A 218 6.89 -31.67 -20.01
CA ARG A 218 8.10 -31.07 -20.58
C ARG A 218 9.03 -32.11 -21.19
N GLN A 219 9.20 -33.26 -20.55
CA GLN A 219 10.08 -34.30 -21.07
C GLN A 219 9.52 -34.96 -22.33
N MET A 220 8.21 -35.21 -22.41
CA MET A 220 7.58 -35.84 -23.58
C MET A 220 7.42 -34.88 -24.77
N ASN A 221 7.46 -33.57 -24.53
CA ASN A 221 7.25 -32.54 -25.56
C ASN A 221 8.52 -31.73 -25.87
N LYS A 222 9.69 -32.19 -25.44
CA LYS A 222 10.97 -31.64 -25.90
C LYS A 222 11.19 -32.03 -27.36
N LYS A 223 11.16 -31.03 -28.25
CA LYS A 223 11.71 -31.15 -29.60
C LYS A 223 13.23 -31.03 -29.56
#